data_AF-R6U567-F1
#
_entry.id   AF-R6U567-F1
#
_cell.length_a   1.000
_cell.length_b   1.000
_cell.length_c   1.000
_cell.angle_alpha   90.00
_cell.angle_beta   90.00
_cell.angle_gamma   90.00
#
_symmetry.space_group_name_H-M   'P 1'
#
loop_
_entity.id
_entity.type
_entity.pdbx_description
1 polymer ?
#
loop_
_entity_poly.entity_id
_entity_poly.type
_entity_poly.pdbx_seq_one_letter_code
_entity_poly.pdbx_strand_id
1 'polypeptide(L)'
;MSKAIGIKVTKADGDYDIGASKFFGAPVIPKEWQGIFLDTEMFLCQIKCDDIAMLDEENRLPHKGYLYVFLDVKGYPFKPRVLYYSGQPTVAVDDFNKNVPFAEHLTNEWLMSFKPAAEDSGGIRLLGVPTDWNYAEPAPDVFMQYDPLEADMGFQDSVDGYVYLLFGEESDDLGDIIYREERS
;
A
#
# COMPACT_ATOMS: atom_id res chain seq x y z
N MET A 1 -0.43 18.48 -14.92
CA MET A 1 -1.33 17.33 -14.72
C MET A 1 -0.56 16.41 -13.81
N SER A 2 -0.99 16.29 -12.56
CA SER A 2 -0.36 15.34 -11.66
C SER A 2 -0.60 13.94 -12.21
N LYS A 3 0.36 13.05 -12.05
CA LYS A 3 0.30 11.69 -12.61
C LYS A 3 0.20 10.71 -11.46
N ALA A 4 -0.71 9.77 -11.59
CA ALA A 4 -0.75 8.61 -10.70
C ALA A 4 0.15 7.49 -11.25
N ILE A 5 0.42 6.52 -10.39
CA ILE A 5 1.20 5.33 -10.71
C ILE A 5 0.28 4.12 -10.56
N GLY A 6 -0.21 3.59 -11.69
CA GLY A 6 -1.06 2.42 -11.71
C GLY A 6 -0.29 1.17 -11.32
N ILE A 7 -0.91 0.32 -10.49
CA ILE A 7 -0.35 -0.94 -10.02
C ILE A 7 -1.13 -2.08 -10.67
N LYS A 8 -0.41 -3.00 -11.30
CA LYS A 8 -0.94 -4.31 -11.69
C LYS A 8 -0.34 -5.38 -10.80
N VAL A 9 -1.19 -6.25 -10.26
CA VAL A 9 -0.77 -7.34 -9.39
C VAL A 9 -0.76 -8.69 -10.11
N THR A 10 0.10 -9.60 -9.65
CA THR A 10 0.09 -11.01 -10.07
C THR A 10 0.50 -11.86 -8.88
N LYS A 11 -0.21 -12.97 -8.64
CA LYS A 11 0.13 -13.88 -7.57
C LYS A 11 1.56 -14.41 -7.75
N ALA A 12 2.37 -14.37 -6.71
CA ALA A 12 3.71 -14.92 -6.75
C ALA A 12 3.65 -16.44 -6.98
N ASP A 13 4.48 -16.93 -7.88
CA ASP A 13 4.67 -18.35 -8.18
C ASP A 13 6.15 -18.61 -8.46
N GLY A 14 6.68 -19.72 -7.97
CA GLY A 14 8.10 -20.07 -8.07
C GLY A 14 9.06 -19.12 -7.34
N ASP A 15 10.25 -18.96 -7.91
CA ASP A 15 11.33 -18.12 -7.37
C ASP A 15 11.17 -16.66 -7.83
N TYR A 16 11.16 -15.74 -6.88
CA TYR A 16 11.13 -14.29 -7.12
C TYR A 16 12.01 -13.55 -6.11
N ASP A 17 12.30 -12.28 -6.37
CA ASP A 17 12.98 -11.40 -5.41
C ASP A 17 12.05 -11.17 -4.21
N ILE A 18 12.39 -11.71 -3.04
CA ILE A 18 11.61 -11.51 -1.80
C ILE A 18 11.47 -10.01 -1.44
N GLY A 19 12.42 -9.18 -1.87
CA GLY A 19 12.40 -7.73 -1.74
C GLY A 19 11.59 -7.02 -2.82
N ALA A 20 10.93 -7.72 -3.75
CA ALA A 20 10.11 -7.06 -4.76
C ALA A 20 8.95 -6.25 -4.15
N SER A 21 8.47 -5.26 -4.91
CA SER A 21 7.21 -4.59 -4.58
C SER A 21 6.06 -5.60 -4.58
N LYS A 22 5.30 -5.69 -3.48
CA LYS A 22 4.25 -6.71 -3.31
C LYS A 22 3.21 -6.32 -2.28
N PHE A 23 1.99 -6.85 -2.45
CA PHE A 23 0.98 -6.91 -1.39
C PHE A 23 1.09 -8.23 -0.64
N PHE A 24 0.83 -8.15 0.68
CA PHE A 24 0.73 -9.27 1.60
C PHE A 24 1.95 -10.21 1.60
N GLY A 25 1.84 -11.35 2.30
CA GLY A 25 2.95 -12.29 2.45
C GLY A 25 3.97 -11.87 3.50
N ALA A 26 5.23 -12.27 3.29
CA ALA A 26 6.31 -11.98 4.21
C ALA A 26 6.99 -10.65 3.85
N PRO A 27 6.88 -9.58 4.66
CA PRO A 27 7.65 -8.38 4.42
C PRO A 27 9.15 -8.65 4.60
N VAL A 28 9.97 -8.02 3.77
CA VAL A 28 11.43 -7.99 3.96
C VAL A 28 11.80 -6.66 4.57
N ILE A 29 12.17 -6.65 5.84
CA ILE A 29 12.37 -5.44 6.64
C ILE A 29 13.85 -5.21 7.01
N PRO A 30 14.21 -3.99 7.45
CA PRO A 30 15.47 -3.73 8.12
C PRO A 30 15.58 -4.54 9.41
N LYS A 31 16.79 -5.01 9.73
CA LYS A 31 17.02 -5.86 10.91
C LYS A 31 16.66 -5.14 12.21
N GLU A 32 16.89 -3.83 12.25
CA GLU A 32 16.59 -2.94 13.36
C GLU A 32 15.09 -2.79 13.66
N TRP A 33 14.20 -3.21 12.76
CA TRP A 33 12.75 -3.15 12.95
C TRP A 33 12.16 -4.44 13.52
N GLN A 34 12.98 -5.47 13.76
CA GLN A 34 12.48 -6.68 14.41
C GLN A 34 11.87 -6.34 15.78
N GLY A 35 10.58 -6.62 15.94
CA GLY A 35 9.86 -6.43 17.21
C GLY A 35 9.30 -5.03 17.48
N ILE A 36 9.25 -4.13 16.47
CA ILE A 36 8.61 -2.81 16.63
C ILE A 36 7.12 -2.80 16.25
N PHE A 37 6.58 -3.93 15.81
CA PHE A 37 5.22 -4.06 15.30
C PHE A 37 4.26 -4.46 16.41
N LEU A 38 3.03 -3.96 16.33
CA LEU A 38 1.95 -4.39 17.22
C LEU A 38 1.40 -5.75 16.75
N ASP A 39 0.91 -6.55 17.70
CA ASP A 39 0.22 -7.83 17.37
C ASP A 39 -1.07 -7.62 16.55
N THR A 40 -1.55 -6.37 16.46
CA THR A 40 -2.72 -5.96 15.67
C THR A 40 -2.34 -5.26 14.36
N GLU A 41 -1.06 -5.10 14.05
CA GLU A 41 -0.63 -4.55 12.76
C GLU A 41 -0.57 -5.66 11.71
N MET A 42 -1.40 -5.53 10.66
CA MET A 42 -1.23 -6.31 9.45
C MET A 42 -0.26 -5.62 8.49
N PHE A 43 0.53 -6.41 7.77
CA PHE A 43 1.30 -5.98 6.61
C PHE A 43 0.39 -5.91 5.37
N LEU A 44 0.24 -4.71 4.80
CA LEU A 44 -0.50 -4.49 3.57
C LEU A 44 0.42 -4.65 2.36
N CYS A 45 1.52 -3.89 2.30
CA CYS A 45 2.45 -3.96 1.18
C CYS A 45 3.84 -3.39 1.47
N GLN A 46 4.81 -3.80 0.65
CA GLN A 46 6.11 -3.14 0.51
C GLN A 46 6.27 -2.67 -0.94
N ILE A 47 6.93 -1.54 -1.12
CA ILE A 47 7.19 -0.94 -2.42
C ILE A 47 8.67 -0.61 -2.48
N LYS A 48 9.36 -1.22 -3.44
CA LYS A 48 10.74 -0.88 -3.77
C LYS A 48 10.72 0.42 -4.57
N CYS A 49 11.19 1.49 -3.97
CA CYS A 49 11.08 2.84 -4.50
C CYS A 49 11.72 3.02 -5.90
N ASP A 50 12.72 2.20 -6.21
CA ASP A 50 13.37 2.17 -7.53
C ASP A 50 12.38 1.82 -8.66
N ASP A 51 11.36 1.01 -8.37
CA ASP A 51 10.37 0.56 -9.35
C ASP A 51 9.40 1.68 -9.75
N ILE A 52 9.24 2.69 -8.90
CA ILE A 52 8.29 3.81 -9.09
C ILE A 52 8.98 5.14 -9.42
N ALA A 53 10.29 5.27 -9.20
CA ALA A 53 11.04 6.52 -9.31
C ALA A 53 10.86 7.24 -10.66
N MET A 54 10.88 6.50 -11.77
CA MET A 54 10.72 7.08 -13.11
C MET A 54 9.29 7.49 -13.45
N LEU A 55 8.32 7.06 -12.64
CA LEU A 55 6.89 7.33 -12.83
C LEU A 55 6.41 8.48 -11.93
N ASP A 56 7.10 8.72 -10.81
CA ASP A 56 6.87 9.85 -9.91
C ASP A 56 7.64 11.11 -10.37
N GLU A 57 7.14 11.75 -11.44
CA GLU A 57 7.76 12.94 -12.04
C GLU A 57 7.79 14.17 -11.10
N GLU A 58 6.93 14.17 -10.08
CA GLU A 58 6.78 15.28 -9.11
C GLU A 58 7.63 15.09 -7.86
N ASN A 59 8.33 13.95 -7.72
CA ASN A 59 9.16 13.60 -6.55
C ASN A 59 8.37 13.60 -5.24
N ARG A 60 7.13 13.12 -5.27
CA ARG A 60 6.24 13.04 -4.09
C ARG A 60 6.59 11.87 -3.17
N LEU A 61 7.22 10.82 -3.71
CA LEU A 61 7.61 9.64 -2.97
C LEU A 61 9.13 9.47 -3.01
N PRO A 62 9.73 8.71 -2.08
CA PRO A 62 11.14 8.35 -2.18
C PRO A 62 11.43 7.59 -3.49
N HIS A 63 12.58 7.84 -4.10
CA HIS A 63 13.03 7.21 -5.37
C HIS A 63 14.11 6.13 -5.17
N LYS A 64 14.44 5.85 -3.90
CA LYS A 64 15.42 4.85 -3.46
C LYS A 64 14.91 4.21 -2.18
N GLY A 65 15.36 2.98 -1.89
CA GLY A 65 14.96 2.25 -0.69
C GLY A 65 13.56 1.64 -0.82
N TYR A 66 12.82 1.63 0.29
CA TYR A 66 11.56 0.91 0.43
C TYR A 66 10.53 1.71 1.24
N LEU A 67 9.30 1.71 0.77
CA LEU A 67 8.11 2.08 1.55
C LEU A 67 7.42 0.81 2.02
N TYR A 68 6.90 0.84 3.24
CA TYR A 68 6.09 -0.23 3.82
C TYR A 68 4.80 0.35 4.34
N VAL A 69 3.71 -0.38 4.16
CA VAL A 69 2.40 -0.01 4.65
C VAL A 69 1.91 -1.10 5.58
N PHE A 70 1.65 -0.71 6.81
CA PHE A 70 0.99 -1.54 7.82
C PHE A 70 -0.34 -0.91 8.19
N LEU A 71 -1.31 -1.72 8.61
CA LEU A 71 -2.59 -1.25 9.13
C LEU A 71 -2.78 -1.83 10.54
N ASP A 72 -2.96 -0.98 11.56
CA ASP A 72 -3.46 -1.43 12.85
C ASP A 72 -4.97 -1.70 12.73
N VAL A 73 -5.34 -2.98 12.83
CA VAL A 73 -6.72 -3.47 12.65
C VAL A 73 -7.48 -3.65 13.96
N LYS A 74 -6.93 -3.18 15.10
CA LYS A 74 -7.57 -3.29 16.41
C LYS A 74 -8.95 -2.63 16.48
N GLY A 75 -9.20 -1.61 15.66
CA GLY A 75 -10.46 -0.89 15.60
C GLY A 75 -10.76 -0.37 14.20
N TYR A 76 -11.99 0.09 13.98
CA TYR A 76 -12.43 0.65 12.70
C TYR A 76 -12.74 2.16 12.84
N PRO A 77 -12.30 3.02 11.91
CA PRO A 77 -11.48 2.72 10.73
C PRO A 77 -10.07 2.23 11.12
N PHE A 78 -9.44 1.45 10.23
CA PHE A 78 -8.06 0.99 10.42
C PHE A 78 -7.10 2.18 10.47
N LYS A 79 -5.95 2.00 11.14
CA LYS A 79 -4.94 3.07 11.24
C LYS A 79 -3.71 2.71 10.42
N PRO A 80 -3.44 3.43 9.32
CA PRO A 80 -2.24 3.20 8.53
C PRO A 80 -0.98 3.61 9.30
N ARG A 81 0.09 2.86 9.10
CA ARG A 81 1.45 3.25 9.42
C ARG A 81 2.32 3.03 8.19
N VAL A 82 2.80 4.12 7.61
CA VAL A 82 3.73 4.08 6.49
C VAL A 82 5.15 4.28 7.01
N LEU A 83 6.04 3.36 6.68
CA LEU A 83 7.44 3.42 7.09
C LEU A 83 8.33 3.51 5.86
N TYR A 84 9.34 4.38 5.92
CA TYR A 84 10.36 4.50 4.90
C TYR A 84 11.70 3.97 5.40
N TYR A 85 12.38 3.19 4.56
CA TYR A 85 13.76 2.79 4.77
C TYR A 85 14.60 3.08 3.53
N SER A 86 15.65 3.90 3.68
CA SER A 86 16.52 4.28 2.56
C SER A 86 17.51 3.19 2.13
N GLY A 87 17.73 2.18 2.97
CA GLY A 87 18.69 1.10 2.72
C GLY A 87 18.10 -0.12 2.01
N GLN A 88 18.85 -1.22 2.05
CA GLN A 88 18.38 -2.54 1.59
C GLN A 88 17.95 -3.38 2.81
N PRO A 89 16.69 -3.82 2.88
CA PRO A 89 16.23 -4.69 3.94
C PRO A 89 16.84 -6.08 3.78
N THR A 90 16.94 -6.83 4.88
CA THR A 90 17.68 -8.11 4.89
C THR A 90 16.97 -9.23 5.64
N VAL A 91 15.82 -8.94 6.24
CA VAL A 91 15.09 -9.88 7.10
C VAL A 91 13.70 -10.10 6.52
N ALA A 92 13.44 -11.28 5.97
CA ALA A 92 12.07 -11.73 5.75
C ALA A 92 11.41 -12.09 7.08
N VAL A 93 10.17 -11.64 7.28
CA VAL A 93 9.35 -12.01 8.44
C VAL A 93 8.22 -12.90 7.96
N ASP A 94 8.45 -14.21 8.04
CA ASP A 94 7.46 -15.21 7.64
C ASP A 94 6.20 -15.11 8.50
N ASP A 95 5.06 -15.48 7.92
CA ASP A 95 3.78 -15.57 8.63
C ASP A 95 3.32 -14.26 9.32
N PHE A 96 3.79 -13.09 8.88
CA PHE A 96 3.53 -11.80 9.54
C PHE A 96 2.03 -11.57 9.85
N ASN A 97 1.16 -11.80 8.87
CA ASN A 97 -0.29 -11.60 9.01
C ASN A 97 -1.03 -12.76 9.70
N LYS A 98 -0.38 -13.93 9.86
CA LYS A 98 -1.07 -15.18 10.25
C LYS A 98 -1.72 -15.14 11.62
N ASN A 99 -1.18 -14.33 12.53
CA ASN A 99 -1.69 -14.21 13.89
C ASN A 99 -2.45 -12.90 14.12
N VAL A 100 -2.63 -12.08 13.08
CA VAL A 100 -3.36 -10.82 13.15
C VAL A 100 -4.83 -11.12 12.86
N PRO A 101 -5.75 -10.94 13.83
CA PRO A 101 -7.18 -11.15 13.59
C PRO A 101 -7.65 -10.38 12.36
N PHE A 102 -8.55 -10.97 11.56
CA PHE A 102 -9.06 -10.46 10.29
C PHE A 102 -8.08 -10.60 9.09
N ALA A 103 -6.77 -10.71 9.30
CA ALA A 103 -5.78 -10.78 8.22
C ALA A 103 -5.16 -12.18 8.05
N GLU A 104 -5.62 -13.20 8.78
CA GLU A 104 -4.97 -14.51 8.85
C GLU A 104 -4.89 -15.22 7.48
N HIS A 105 -5.81 -14.91 6.56
CA HIS A 105 -5.85 -15.47 5.21
C HIS A 105 -4.94 -14.75 4.21
N LEU A 106 -4.46 -13.54 4.53
CA LEU A 106 -3.64 -12.68 3.67
C LEU A 106 -2.16 -13.09 3.70
N THR A 107 -1.90 -14.34 3.32
CA THR A 107 -0.58 -15.00 3.40
C THR A 107 0.07 -15.23 2.03
N ASN A 108 -0.71 -15.18 0.94
CA ASN A 108 -0.17 -15.23 -0.41
C ASN A 108 0.52 -13.91 -0.74
N GLU A 109 1.63 -13.96 -1.45
CA GLU A 109 2.30 -12.77 -1.96
C GLU A 109 1.76 -12.39 -3.34
N TRP A 110 1.56 -11.10 -3.57
CA TRP A 110 1.09 -10.57 -4.85
C TRP A 110 2.05 -9.51 -5.38
N LEU A 111 2.85 -9.89 -6.36
CA LEU A 111 3.89 -9.05 -6.96
C LEU A 111 3.26 -7.88 -7.72
N MET A 112 3.84 -6.70 -7.54
CA MET A 112 3.43 -5.46 -8.19
C MET A 112 4.25 -5.22 -9.46
N SER A 113 3.59 -4.64 -10.46
CA SER A 113 4.23 -4.00 -11.61
C SER A 113 3.57 -2.63 -11.83
N PHE A 114 4.35 -1.65 -12.29
CA PHE A 114 3.92 -0.25 -12.31
C PHE A 114 3.81 0.29 -13.73
N LYS A 115 2.87 1.22 -13.93
CA LYS A 115 2.66 1.95 -15.19
C LYS A 115 2.21 3.39 -14.93
N PRO A 116 2.44 4.33 -15.85
CA PRO A 116 1.80 5.65 -15.78
C PRO A 116 0.27 5.51 -15.76
N ALA A 117 -0.41 6.35 -14.98
CA ALA A 117 -1.86 6.41 -14.91
C ALA A 117 -2.35 7.85 -14.76
N ALA A 118 -3.63 8.09 -15.10
CA ALA A 118 -4.28 9.37 -14.86
C ALA A 118 -4.56 9.57 -13.37
N GLU A 119 -4.56 10.81 -12.90
CA GLU A 119 -4.73 11.15 -11.47
C GLU A 119 -6.04 10.66 -10.84
N ASP A 120 -7.07 10.41 -11.66
CA ASP A 120 -8.41 9.96 -11.26
C ASP A 120 -8.71 8.51 -11.69
N SER A 121 -7.74 7.82 -12.29
CA SER A 121 -7.94 6.46 -12.83
C SER A 121 -8.40 5.45 -11.76
N GLY A 122 -9.32 4.57 -12.13
CA GLY A 122 -9.76 3.47 -11.27
C GLY A 122 -8.69 2.41 -11.03
N GLY A 123 -9.04 1.40 -10.24
CA GLY A 123 -8.16 0.29 -9.86
C GLY A 123 -7.17 0.65 -8.75
N ILE A 124 -6.10 -0.13 -8.65
CA ILE A 124 -5.04 -0.01 -7.64
C ILE A 124 -3.95 0.94 -8.15
N ARG A 125 -3.58 1.93 -7.35
CA ARG A 125 -2.55 2.93 -7.71
C ARG A 125 -1.95 3.65 -6.51
N LEU A 126 -0.82 4.30 -6.77
CA LEU A 126 -0.26 5.35 -5.91
C LEU A 126 -0.56 6.72 -6.51
N LEU A 127 -0.67 7.73 -5.64
CA LEU A 127 -0.81 9.14 -6.01
C LEU A 127 -2.10 9.46 -6.80
N GLY A 128 -2.33 10.76 -7.01
CA GLY A 128 -3.52 11.31 -7.64
C GLY A 128 -4.61 11.68 -6.63
N VAL A 129 -5.86 11.69 -7.08
CA VAL A 129 -7.05 12.04 -6.29
C VAL A 129 -8.04 10.86 -6.28
N PRO A 130 -8.92 10.68 -5.29
CA PRO A 130 -9.84 9.54 -5.24
C PRO A 130 -10.73 9.45 -6.50
N THR A 131 -10.90 8.24 -7.07
CA THR A 131 -11.65 8.05 -8.32
C THR A 131 -13.12 8.50 -8.20
N ASP A 132 -13.77 8.19 -7.08
CA ASP A 132 -15.20 8.46 -6.88
C ASP A 132 -15.45 9.57 -5.84
N TRP A 133 -14.61 10.62 -5.82
CA TRP A 133 -14.81 11.74 -4.89
C TRP A 133 -16.03 12.58 -5.27
N ASN A 134 -17.14 12.40 -4.56
CA ASN A 134 -18.43 13.07 -4.82
C ASN A 134 -18.82 14.13 -3.77
N TYR A 135 -17.87 14.53 -2.92
CA TYR A 135 -18.09 15.48 -1.84
C TYR A 135 -17.94 16.93 -2.32
N ALA A 136 -18.56 17.87 -1.59
CA ALA A 136 -18.47 19.30 -1.91
C ALA A 136 -17.09 19.90 -1.60
N GLU A 137 -16.32 19.22 -0.73
CA GLU A 137 -14.95 19.60 -0.38
C GLU A 137 -13.95 19.13 -1.43
N PRO A 138 -12.81 19.83 -1.59
CA PRO A 138 -11.76 19.41 -2.50
C PRO A 138 -11.33 17.96 -2.24
N ALA A 139 -11.04 17.23 -3.30
CA ALA A 139 -10.52 15.88 -3.21
C ALA A 139 -9.17 15.89 -2.48
N PRO A 140 -8.97 15.05 -1.45
CA PRO A 140 -7.68 14.91 -0.79
C PRO A 140 -6.68 14.24 -1.72
N ASP A 141 -5.39 14.40 -1.41
CA ASP A 141 -4.33 13.68 -2.11
C ASP A 141 -4.30 12.21 -1.68
N VAL A 142 -4.19 11.30 -2.64
CA VAL A 142 -4.11 9.86 -2.42
C VAL A 142 -2.66 9.45 -2.22
N PHE A 143 -2.33 8.74 -1.14
CA PHE A 143 -1.09 7.96 -1.08
C PHE A 143 -1.26 6.64 -1.84
N MET A 144 -2.33 5.89 -1.55
CA MET A 144 -2.69 4.65 -2.25
C MET A 144 -4.21 4.51 -2.40
N GLN A 145 -4.66 4.17 -3.60
CA GLN A 145 -6.00 3.65 -3.85
C GLN A 145 -5.87 2.14 -4.08
N TYR A 146 -6.75 1.38 -3.44
CA TYR A 146 -6.83 -0.07 -3.58
C TYR A 146 -8.27 -0.43 -3.98
N ASP A 147 -8.40 -1.14 -5.09
CA ASP A 147 -9.65 -1.72 -5.56
C ASP A 147 -9.71 -3.19 -5.09
N PRO A 148 -10.59 -3.53 -4.14
CA PRO A 148 -10.72 -4.89 -3.63
C PRO A 148 -11.20 -5.92 -4.64
N LEU A 149 -11.81 -5.47 -5.74
CA LEU A 149 -12.40 -6.33 -6.76
C LEU A 149 -11.53 -6.43 -8.03
N GLU A 150 -10.50 -5.58 -8.17
CA GLU A 150 -9.57 -5.66 -9.31
C GLU A 150 -8.77 -6.98 -9.29
N ALA A 151 -8.45 -7.49 -8.11
CA ALA A 151 -7.79 -8.79 -7.96
C ALA A 151 -8.28 -9.53 -6.70
N ASP A 152 -8.40 -10.85 -6.82
CA ASP A 152 -8.84 -11.78 -5.77
C ASP A 152 -7.75 -12.00 -4.69
N MET A 153 -7.28 -10.90 -4.09
CA MET A 153 -6.28 -10.91 -3.03
C MET A 153 -6.90 -11.13 -1.63
N GLY A 154 -8.22 -10.96 -1.52
CA GLY A 154 -9.00 -11.26 -0.31
C GLY A 154 -9.01 -10.18 0.76
N PHE A 155 -8.50 -8.97 0.50
CA PHE A 155 -8.56 -7.85 1.44
C PHE A 155 -9.71 -6.92 1.10
N GLN A 156 -10.62 -6.72 2.05
CA GLN A 156 -11.81 -5.86 1.88
C GLN A 156 -12.69 -6.22 0.67
N ASP A 157 -12.73 -7.50 0.29
CA ASP A 157 -13.49 -8.04 -0.85
C ASP A 157 -15.02 -7.77 -0.79
N SER A 158 -15.54 -7.43 0.39
CA SER A 158 -16.93 -6.99 0.59
C SER A 158 -17.21 -5.53 0.20
N VAL A 159 -16.17 -4.75 -0.09
CA VAL A 159 -16.28 -3.35 -0.51
C VAL A 159 -16.38 -3.30 -2.03
N ASP A 160 -17.58 -2.99 -2.52
CA ASP A 160 -17.83 -2.61 -3.92
C ASP A 160 -17.51 -1.11 -4.06
N GLY A 161 -16.26 -0.80 -4.41
CA GLY A 161 -15.71 0.56 -4.40
C GLY A 161 -14.20 0.55 -4.14
N TYR A 162 -13.72 1.51 -3.36
CA TYR A 162 -12.28 1.69 -3.12
C TYR A 162 -11.93 1.81 -1.64
N VAL A 163 -10.78 1.24 -1.29
CA VAL A 163 -10.05 1.57 -0.07
C VAL A 163 -9.02 2.65 -0.41
N TYR A 164 -9.01 3.71 0.39
CA TYR A 164 -8.09 4.82 0.26
C TYR A 164 -7.17 4.91 1.47
N LEU A 165 -5.89 5.12 1.17
CA LEU A 165 -4.91 5.69 2.08
C LEU A 165 -4.64 7.11 1.58
N LEU A 166 -5.11 8.09 2.32
CA LEU A 166 -5.08 9.51 1.97
C LEU A 166 -3.97 10.20 2.74
N PHE A 167 -3.29 11.14 2.11
CA PHE A 167 -2.48 12.10 2.87
C PHE A 167 -3.40 12.97 3.73
N GLY A 168 -2.93 13.35 4.91
CA GLY A 168 -3.62 14.26 5.82
C GLY A 168 -3.47 15.72 5.38
N GLU A 169 -3.06 16.60 6.30
CA GLU A 169 -2.96 18.03 6.00
C GLU A 169 -1.87 18.36 4.96
N GLU A 170 -0.75 17.64 5.01
CA GLU A 170 0.40 17.80 4.10
C GLU A 170 0.47 16.63 3.11
N SER A 171 0.51 16.92 1.81
CA SER A 171 0.33 15.93 0.74
C SER A 171 1.57 15.07 0.40
N ASP A 172 2.61 15.18 1.22
CA ASP A 172 3.86 14.43 1.19
C ASP A 172 4.25 13.87 2.59
N ASP A 173 3.44 14.10 3.63
CA ASP A 173 3.72 13.57 4.97
C ASP A 173 3.27 12.11 5.11
N LEU A 174 4.22 11.19 4.99
CA LEU A 174 4.00 9.76 5.22
C LEU A 174 3.64 9.42 6.68
N GLY A 175 3.85 10.35 7.62
CA GLY A 175 3.47 10.22 9.02
C GLY A 175 1.99 10.46 9.30
N ASP A 176 1.27 11.13 8.38
CA ASP A 176 -0.14 11.46 8.51
C ASP A 176 -0.95 10.86 7.35
N ILE A 177 -1.13 9.53 7.40
CA ILE A 177 -1.90 8.77 6.42
C ILE A 177 -3.21 8.27 7.02
N ILE A 178 -4.32 8.56 6.35
CA ILE A 178 -5.69 8.31 6.81
C ILE A 178 -6.31 7.18 5.98
N TYR A 179 -6.91 6.20 6.65
CA TYR A 179 -7.68 5.14 6.01
C TYR A 179 -9.12 5.58 5.76
N ARG A 180 -9.66 5.28 4.58
CA ARG A 180 -11.07 5.47 4.26
C ARG A 180 -11.57 4.38 3.31
N GLU A 181 -12.81 3.96 3.50
CA GLU A 181 -13.53 3.13 2.53
C GLU A 181 -14.60 3.97 1.86
N GLU A 182 -14.72 3.86 0.54
CA GLU A 182 -15.81 4.45 -0.23
C GLU A 182 -16.50 3.33 -1.00
N ARG A 183 -17.83 3.30 -0.94
CA ARG A 183 -18.66 2.29 -1.61
C ARG A 183 -19.45 2.97 -2.72
N SER A 184 -19.49 2.34 -3.88
CA SER A 184 -20.22 2.80 -5.07
C SER A 184 -21.71 2.45 -5.03
#